data_AF-A0AAX4L124-F1
#
_entry.id   AF-A0AAX4L124-F1
#
_cell.length_a   1.000
_cell.length_b   1.000
_cell.length_c   1.000
_cell.angle_alpha   90.00
_cell.angle_beta   90.00
_cell.angle_gamma   90.00
#
_symmetry.space_group_name_H-M   'P 1'
#
loop_
_entity.id
_entity.type
_entity.pdbx_description
1 polymer ?
#
loop_
_entity_poly.entity_id
_entity_poly.type
_entity_poly.pdbx_seq_one_letter_code
_entity_poly.pdbx_strand_id
1 'polypeptide(L)'
;MKIITIKLTDDEYKELEERARKEGYILVGDFIRALILSPSSYSHNVQVDNSQQILPRIEKKIQDMINPFTSQIEDLKQKIAILTERIEALEEKLGENKETSKDISKKSKKGFETKPSNIKAETQHKKTAIDILREQGAIYESELKLNNPDAFFDRLQSQGAVVIATDAERIAIDSNFFDEFKKKITSIPTADEMEAQKYLSKQEYKLFQRLRQSSIIYFDAESKSWKFVS
;
A
#
# COMPACT_ATOMS: atom_id res chain seq x y z
N MET A 1 -45.20 40.85 3.30
CA MET A 1 -45.46 39.50 2.73
C MET A 1 -44.15 38.97 2.17
N LYS A 2 -43.82 37.68 2.35
CA LYS A 2 -42.66 37.06 1.70
C LYS A 2 -43.12 36.46 0.37
N ILE A 3 -42.36 36.68 -0.70
CA ILE A 3 -42.69 36.21 -2.07
C ILE A 3 -41.67 35.16 -2.47
N ILE A 4 -42.16 34.02 -3.00
CA ILE A 4 -41.34 32.97 -3.60
C ILE A 4 -41.63 32.99 -5.09
N THR A 5 -40.59 33.08 -5.92
CA THR A 5 -40.69 33.06 -7.39
C THR A 5 -39.92 31.86 -7.92
N ILE A 6 -40.61 31.00 -8.68
CA ILE A 6 -40.04 29.80 -9.29
C ILE A 6 -40.11 30.01 -10.81
N LYS A 7 -38.99 29.80 -11.52
CA LYS A 7 -38.95 29.80 -12.97
C LYS A 7 -39.01 28.36 -13.43
N LEU A 8 -39.98 28.05 -14.28
CA LEU A 8 -40.17 26.73 -14.87
C LEU A 8 -40.11 26.88 -16.40
N THR A 9 -39.66 25.85 -17.07
CA THR A 9 -39.83 25.71 -18.52
C THR A 9 -41.30 25.44 -18.86
N ASP A 10 -41.70 25.70 -20.10
CA ASP A 10 -43.08 25.49 -20.54
C ASP A 10 -43.53 24.03 -20.36
N ASP A 11 -42.62 23.08 -20.57
CA ASP A 11 -42.88 21.64 -20.39
C ASP A 11 -43.07 21.28 -18.92
N GLU A 12 -42.22 21.79 -18.02
CA GLU A 12 -42.35 21.55 -16.58
C GLU A 12 -43.64 22.17 -16.01
N TYR A 13 -44.01 23.35 -16.49
CA TYR A 13 -45.25 24.00 -16.06
C TYR A 13 -46.47 23.19 -16.51
N LYS A 14 -46.46 22.70 -17.75
CA LYS A 14 -47.53 21.86 -18.29
C LYS A 14 -47.66 20.54 -17.53
N GLU A 15 -46.55 19.91 -17.18
CA GLU A 15 -46.58 18.69 -16.35
C GLU A 15 -47.17 18.96 -14.96
N LEU A 16 -46.82 20.10 -14.36
CA LEU A 16 -47.37 20.51 -13.07
C LEU A 16 -48.89 20.75 -13.14
N GLU A 17 -49.36 21.35 -14.23
CA GLU A 17 -50.77 21.60 -14.49
C GLU A 17 -51.56 20.29 -14.64
N GLU A 18 -51.03 19.32 -15.40
CA GLU A 18 -51.67 18.02 -15.55
C GLU A 18 -51.74 17.26 -14.22
N ARG A 19 -50.69 17.32 -13.41
CA ARG A 19 -50.68 16.71 -12.06
C ARG A 19 -51.68 17.39 -11.14
N ALA A 20 -51.73 18.72 -11.13
CA ALA A 20 -52.70 19.48 -10.36
C ALA A 20 -54.14 19.09 -10.73
N ARG A 21 -54.43 18.97 -12.03
CA ARG A 21 -55.75 18.58 -12.53
C ARG A 21 -56.10 17.14 -12.18
N LYS A 22 -55.13 16.21 -12.23
CA LYS A 22 -55.31 14.81 -11.80
C LYS A 22 -55.65 14.69 -10.32
N GLU A 23 -55.06 15.54 -9.49
CA GLU A 23 -55.35 15.60 -8.05
C GLU A 23 -56.58 16.47 -7.70
N GLY A 24 -57.26 17.04 -8.69
CA GLY A 24 -58.50 17.80 -8.51
C GLY A 24 -58.31 19.28 -8.18
N TYR A 25 -57.09 19.81 -8.28
CA TYR A 25 -56.81 21.23 -8.10
C TYR A 25 -57.06 22.01 -9.40
N ILE A 26 -57.73 23.16 -9.27
CA ILE A 26 -58.05 24.06 -10.39
C ILE A 26 -56.90 25.03 -10.65
N LEU A 27 -56.20 25.46 -9.58
CA LEU A 27 -55.08 26.39 -9.65
C LEU A 27 -53.78 25.68 -9.29
N VAL A 28 -52.78 25.78 -10.18
CA VAL A 28 -51.43 25.24 -10.00
C VAL A 28 -50.76 25.82 -8.75
N GLY A 29 -51.04 27.08 -8.41
CA GLY A 29 -50.51 27.72 -7.20
C GLY A 29 -51.01 27.09 -5.90
N ASP A 30 -52.26 26.64 -5.85
CA ASP A 30 -52.82 25.98 -4.67
C ASP A 30 -52.30 24.55 -4.54
N PHE A 31 -52.09 23.88 -5.66
CA PHE A 31 -51.41 22.58 -5.70
C PHE A 31 -49.96 22.67 -5.19
N ILE A 32 -49.18 23.66 -5.63
CA ILE A 32 -47.81 23.89 -5.13
C ILE A 32 -47.82 24.20 -3.63
N ARG A 33 -48.78 25.02 -3.17
CA ARG A 33 -48.95 25.31 -1.74
C ARG A 33 -49.25 24.04 -0.97
N ALA A 34 -50.18 23.21 -1.43
CA ALA A 34 -50.49 21.93 -0.80
C ALA A 34 -49.27 20.99 -0.78
N LEU A 35 -48.49 20.92 -1.86
CA LEU A 35 -47.29 20.10 -1.93
C LEU A 35 -46.24 20.54 -0.90
N ILE A 36 -45.98 21.84 -0.79
CA ILE A 36 -44.96 22.41 0.12
C ILE A 36 -45.44 22.40 1.58
N LEU A 37 -46.72 22.68 1.82
CA LEU A 37 -47.30 22.85 3.16
C LEU A 37 -47.93 21.57 3.72
N SER A 38 -48.08 20.51 2.93
CA SER A 38 -48.55 19.20 3.43
C SER A 38 -47.53 18.65 4.45
N PRO A 39 -47.90 18.47 5.73
CA PRO A 39 -46.98 18.03 6.77
C PRO A 39 -46.58 16.54 6.68
N SER A 40 -46.87 15.87 5.57
CA SER A 40 -46.69 14.42 5.38
C SER A 40 -45.77 14.03 4.22
N SER A 41 -45.13 14.97 3.53
CA SER A 41 -44.23 14.65 2.41
C SER A 41 -42.74 14.58 2.80
N TYR A 42 -42.43 14.81 4.08
CA TYR A 42 -41.15 14.42 4.70
C TYR A 42 -41.34 13.20 5.61
N SER A 43 -41.92 12.13 5.06
CA SER A 43 -41.74 10.78 5.60
C SER A 43 -41.85 9.77 4.47
N HIS A 44 -40.94 8.80 4.48
CA HIS A 44 -40.85 7.66 3.59
C HIS A 44 -42.22 7.11 3.14
N ASN A 45 -42.62 7.43 1.91
CA ASN A 45 -43.51 6.55 1.16
C ASN A 45 -42.71 5.39 0.56
N VAL A 46 -42.25 4.49 1.45
CA VAL A 46 -41.86 3.13 1.10
C VAL A 46 -42.70 2.19 1.96
N GLN A 47 -43.90 1.88 1.44
CA GLN A 47 -44.56 0.57 1.54
C GLN A 47 -44.51 -0.15 2.89
N VAL A 48 -45.48 0.12 3.76
CA VAL A 48 -45.73 -0.67 4.99
C VAL A 48 -46.32 -2.07 4.68
N ASP A 49 -46.79 -2.32 3.45
CA ASP A 49 -47.28 -3.64 3.04
C ASP A 49 -46.16 -4.57 2.52
N ASN A 50 -45.05 -4.01 2.04
CA ASN A 50 -43.89 -4.81 1.63
C ASN A 50 -42.93 -5.12 2.79
N SER A 51 -43.01 -4.43 3.93
CA SER A 51 -42.10 -4.67 5.07
C SER A 51 -42.11 -6.12 5.57
N GLN A 52 -43.26 -6.79 5.57
CA GLN A 52 -43.36 -8.20 6.01
C GLN A 52 -42.71 -9.19 5.04
N GLN A 53 -42.61 -8.84 3.75
CA GLN A 53 -41.92 -9.66 2.73
C GLN A 53 -40.45 -9.24 2.52
N ILE A 54 -40.13 -7.98 2.82
CA ILE A 54 -38.77 -7.44 2.73
C ILE A 54 -37.93 -7.93 3.90
N LEU A 55 -38.47 -8.02 5.13
CA LEU A 55 -37.77 -8.54 6.30
C LEU A 55 -37.13 -9.92 6.09
N PRO A 56 -37.84 -10.98 5.63
CA PRO A 56 -37.22 -12.28 5.39
C PRO A 56 -36.24 -12.27 4.21
N ARG A 57 -36.40 -11.37 3.24
CA ARG A 57 -35.43 -11.20 2.14
C ARG A 57 -34.16 -10.48 2.60
N ILE A 58 -34.30 -9.49 3.48
CA ILE A 58 -33.18 -8.81 4.13
C ILE A 58 -32.47 -9.76 5.07
N GLU A 59 -33.21 -10.52 5.89
CA GLU A 59 -32.67 -11.54 6.79
C GLU A 59 -31.89 -12.60 6.02
N LYS A 60 -32.46 -13.12 4.92
CA LYS A 60 -31.75 -14.05 4.03
C LYS A 60 -30.52 -13.42 3.40
N LYS A 61 -30.59 -12.17 2.94
CA LYS A 61 -29.44 -11.47 2.34
C LYS A 61 -28.34 -11.18 3.37
N ILE A 62 -28.71 -10.86 4.61
CA ILE A 62 -27.79 -10.70 5.74
C ILE A 62 -27.16 -12.06 6.07
N GLN A 63 -27.95 -13.13 6.11
CA GLN A 63 -27.45 -14.49 6.36
C GLN A 63 -26.50 -14.95 5.24
N ASP A 64 -26.85 -14.71 3.98
CA ASP A 64 -26.00 -15.01 2.82
C ASP A 64 -24.72 -14.18 2.81
N MET A 65 -24.74 -12.97 3.37
CA MET A 65 -23.54 -12.15 3.56
C MET A 65 -22.72 -12.61 4.77
N ILE A 66 -23.35 -13.07 5.86
CA ILE A 66 -22.67 -13.51 7.08
C ILE A 66 -22.05 -14.89 6.90
N ASN A 67 -22.70 -15.82 6.20
CA ASN A 67 -22.21 -17.19 6.00
C ASN A 67 -20.78 -17.27 5.45
N PRO A 68 -20.38 -16.48 4.43
CA PRO A 68 -18.99 -16.38 4.00
C PRO A 68 -18.04 -15.90 5.08
N PHE A 69 -18.44 -14.92 5.90
CA PHE A 69 -17.62 -14.46 7.02
C PHE A 69 -17.54 -15.51 8.13
N THR A 70 -18.61 -16.26 8.40
CA THR A 70 -18.60 -17.39 9.35
C THR A 70 -17.62 -18.47 8.88
N SER A 71 -17.62 -18.82 7.59
CA SER A 71 -16.65 -19.77 7.04
C SER A 71 -15.22 -19.25 7.11
N GLN A 72 -14.99 -17.97 6.81
CA GLN A 72 -13.66 -17.35 6.92
C GLN A 72 -13.16 -17.30 8.37
N ILE A 73 -14.07 -17.07 9.32
CA ILE A 73 -13.77 -17.11 10.76
C ILE A 73 -13.40 -18.54 11.17
N GLU A 74 -14.09 -19.56 10.66
CA GLU A 74 -13.78 -20.96 10.98
C GLU A 74 -12.43 -21.39 10.38
N ASP A 75 -12.15 -21.01 9.13
CA ASP A 75 -10.83 -21.19 8.51
C ASP A 75 -9.73 -20.47 9.30
N LEU A 76 -10.02 -19.28 9.82
CA LEU A 76 -9.06 -18.52 10.63
C LEU A 76 -8.82 -19.21 11.97
N LYS A 77 -9.86 -19.71 12.65
CA LYS A 77 -9.71 -20.50 13.87
C LYS A 77 -8.87 -21.75 13.62
N GLN A 78 -9.12 -22.47 12.52
CA GLN A 78 -8.36 -23.66 12.17
C GLN A 78 -6.89 -23.32 11.90
N LYS A 79 -6.62 -22.23 11.16
CA LYS A 79 -5.25 -21.74 10.92
C LYS A 79 -4.56 -21.33 12.21
N ILE A 80 -5.27 -20.66 13.12
CA ILE A 80 -4.74 -20.30 14.44
C ILE A 80 -4.39 -21.57 15.23
N ALA A 81 -5.27 -22.57 15.28
CA ALA A 81 -5.01 -23.83 15.96
C ALA A 81 -3.75 -24.54 15.39
N ILE A 82 -3.63 -24.63 14.06
CA ILE A 82 -2.45 -25.23 13.40
C ILE A 82 -1.19 -24.41 13.71
N LEU A 83 -1.28 -23.08 13.72
CA LEU A 83 -0.13 -22.23 14.06
C LEU A 83 0.26 -22.38 15.53
N THR A 84 -0.70 -22.46 16.45
CA THR A 84 -0.44 -22.71 17.87
C THR A 84 0.24 -24.06 18.07
N GLU A 85 -0.28 -25.13 17.46
CA GLU A 85 0.34 -26.46 17.52
C GLU A 85 1.76 -26.45 16.93
N ARG A 86 1.96 -25.75 15.81
CA ARG A 86 3.29 -25.63 15.19
C ARG A 86 4.26 -24.79 16.02
N ILE A 87 3.77 -23.74 16.69
CA ILE A 87 4.57 -22.94 17.64
C ILE A 87 4.96 -23.82 18.82
N GLU A 88 4.01 -24.55 19.42
CA GLU A 88 4.26 -25.45 20.54
C GLU A 88 5.29 -26.53 20.18
N ALA A 89 5.16 -27.16 19.00
CA ALA A 89 6.14 -28.12 18.50
C ALA A 89 7.52 -27.51 18.19
N LEU A 90 7.58 -26.22 17.82
CA LEU A 90 8.85 -25.52 17.63
C LEU A 90 9.48 -25.10 18.96
N GLU A 91 8.67 -24.68 19.93
CA GLU A 91 9.08 -24.36 21.28
C GLU A 91 9.59 -25.61 22.01
N GLU A 92 8.94 -26.75 21.85
CA GLU A 92 9.38 -28.05 22.35
C GLU A 92 10.74 -28.44 21.74
N LYS A 93 10.87 -28.40 20.41
CA LYS A 93 12.16 -28.65 19.74
C LYS A 93 13.25 -27.67 20.15
N LEU A 94 12.92 -26.41 20.41
CA LEU A 94 13.87 -25.41 20.88
C LEU A 94 14.22 -25.62 22.36
N GLY A 95 13.29 -26.11 23.17
CA GLY A 95 13.47 -26.57 24.54
C GLY A 95 14.41 -27.77 24.60
N GLU A 96 14.14 -28.81 23.81
CA GLU A 96 15.00 -29.98 23.65
C GLU A 96 16.41 -29.60 23.15
N ASN A 97 16.52 -28.64 22.22
CA ASN A 97 17.82 -28.12 21.75
C ASN A 97 18.55 -27.30 22.84
N LYS A 98 17.81 -26.65 23.74
CA LYS A 98 18.38 -25.93 24.91
C LYS A 98 18.81 -26.87 26.03
N GLU A 99 18.12 -27.99 26.21
CA GLU A 99 18.51 -29.03 27.18
C GLU A 99 19.71 -29.83 26.67
N THR A 100 19.74 -30.20 25.39
CA THR A 100 20.91 -30.85 24.77
C THR A 100 22.12 -29.91 24.65
N SER A 101 21.94 -28.59 24.53
CA SER A 101 23.06 -27.63 24.52
C SER A 101 23.62 -27.27 25.90
N LYS A 102 22.92 -27.58 27.01
CA LYS A 102 23.51 -27.48 28.36
C LYS A 102 24.54 -28.58 28.62
N ASP A 103 24.34 -29.79 28.10
CA ASP A 103 25.30 -30.90 28.25
C ASP A 103 26.48 -30.87 27.27
N ILE A 104 26.40 -30.11 26.17
CA ILE A 104 27.47 -30.05 25.15
C ILE A 104 28.50 -28.95 25.43
N SER A 105 28.25 -28.06 26.41
CA SER A 105 29.10 -26.88 26.70
C SER A 105 30.48 -27.18 27.34
N LYS A 106 30.87 -28.45 27.53
CA LYS A 106 32.19 -28.83 28.09
C LYS A 106 33.24 -29.37 27.11
N LYS A 107 32.94 -29.54 25.82
CA LYS A 107 33.98 -29.93 24.85
C LYS A 107 33.84 -29.23 23.52
N SER A 108 34.99 -28.78 23.02
CA SER A 108 35.33 -28.38 21.63
C SER A 108 35.10 -26.92 21.23
N LYS A 109 36.11 -26.10 21.54
CA LYS A 109 36.61 -25.06 20.61
C LYS A 109 37.07 -25.73 19.30
N LYS A 110 36.55 -25.29 18.14
CA LYS A 110 37.26 -25.02 16.85
C LYS A 110 36.32 -25.15 15.65
N GLY A 111 36.43 -24.20 14.73
CA GLY A 111 36.34 -24.47 13.28
C GLY A 111 35.05 -24.03 12.59
N PHE A 112 35.22 -23.13 11.63
CA PHE A 112 34.26 -22.65 10.65
C PHE A 112 34.16 -23.65 9.46
N GLU A 113 33.03 -23.62 8.74
CA GLU A 113 32.68 -24.28 7.45
C GLU A 113 32.42 -25.81 7.51
N THR A 114 31.45 -26.44 6.82
CA THR A 114 30.69 -26.18 5.57
C THR A 114 29.37 -27.01 5.57
N LYS A 115 28.34 -26.53 4.85
CA LYS A 115 27.17 -27.29 4.31
C LYS A 115 27.63 -28.48 3.41
N PRO A 116 26.80 -29.48 2.95
CA PRO A 116 25.35 -29.37 2.63
C PRO A 116 24.45 -30.65 2.74
N SER A 117 23.13 -30.40 2.57
CA SER A 117 22.10 -31.22 1.87
C SER A 117 21.63 -32.53 2.53
N ASN A 118 20.36 -32.97 2.47
CA ASN A 118 19.21 -32.70 1.61
C ASN A 118 17.98 -33.30 2.36
N ILE A 119 16.75 -32.77 2.32
CA ILE A 119 15.70 -33.14 1.35
C ILE A 119 14.51 -32.14 1.48
N LYS A 120 14.28 -31.40 0.38
CA LYS A 120 13.01 -31.10 -0.33
C LYS A 120 11.75 -30.63 0.42
N ALA A 121 11.35 -29.37 0.17
CA ALA A 121 10.06 -29.02 -0.46
C ALA A 121 10.08 -27.55 -0.95
N GLU A 122 9.59 -27.35 -2.17
CA GLU A 122 9.77 -26.18 -3.02
C GLU A 122 8.92 -25.00 -2.56
N THR A 123 9.56 -24.02 -1.93
CA THR A 123 9.20 -22.63 -2.17
C THR A 123 10.45 -21.96 -2.68
N GLN A 124 10.40 -21.55 -3.95
CA GLN A 124 11.33 -20.56 -4.46
C GLN A 124 11.18 -19.35 -3.53
N HIS A 125 12.05 -19.24 -2.52
CA HIS A 125 12.33 -17.98 -1.88
C HIS A 125 12.91 -17.11 -2.99
N LYS A 126 12.01 -16.51 -3.78
CA LYS A 126 12.31 -15.33 -4.58
C LYS A 126 12.91 -14.40 -3.55
N LYS A 127 14.22 -14.19 -3.61
CA LYS A 127 14.91 -13.22 -2.77
C LYS A 127 14.01 -11.99 -2.73
N THR A 128 13.58 -11.61 -1.53
CA THR A 128 12.60 -10.54 -1.38
C THR A 128 13.18 -9.30 -2.05
N ALA A 129 12.35 -8.47 -2.70
CA ALA A 129 12.84 -7.26 -3.37
C ALA A 129 13.73 -6.41 -2.44
N ILE A 130 13.39 -6.38 -1.15
CA ILE A 130 14.18 -5.72 -0.10
C ILE A 130 15.51 -6.42 0.21
N ASP A 131 15.58 -7.75 0.17
CA ASP A 131 16.81 -8.50 0.41
C ASP A 131 17.78 -8.29 -0.76
N ILE A 132 17.26 -8.27 -2.00
CA ILE A 132 18.05 -7.92 -3.18
C ILE A 132 18.54 -6.48 -3.07
N LEU A 133 17.70 -5.54 -2.62
CA LEU A 133 18.11 -4.15 -2.43
C LEU A 133 19.20 -4.03 -1.36
N ARG A 134 19.11 -4.77 -0.25
CA ARG A 134 20.16 -4.79 0.79
C ARG A 134 21.46 -5.43 0.31
N GLU A 135 21.37 -6.49 -0.50
CA GLU A 135 22.54 -7.15 -1.09
C GLU A 135 23.22 -6.26 -2.16
N GLN A 136 22.45 -5.49 -2.93
CA GLN A 136 22.95 -4.68 -4.04
C GLN A 136 23.15 -3.19 -3.71
N GLY A 137 22.60 -2.70 -2.60
CA GLY A 137 22.63 -1.29 -2.15
C GLY A 137 21.74 -0.34 -2.97
N ALA A 138 21.75 -0.48 -4.29
CA ALA A 138 20.96 0.30 -5.23
C ALA A 138 20.43 -0.57 -6.37
N ILE A 139 19.16 -0.37 -6.72
CA ILE A 139 18.47 -1.04 -7.82
C ILE A 139 18.03 0.00 -8.83
N TYR A 140 18.34 -0.27 -10.10
CA TYR A 140 18.02 0.60 -11.23
C TYR A 140 16.90 -0.01 -12.05
N GLU A 141 15.97 0.81 -12.55
CA GLU A 141 14.93 0.37 -13.48
C GLU A 141 15.54 -0.26 -14.74
N SER A 142 16.64 0.29 -15.28
CA SER A 142 17.32 -0.28 -16.46
C SER A 142 17.82 -1.72 -16.24
N GLU A 143 18.12 -2.11 -15.01
CA GLU A 143 18.58 -3.47 -14.68
C GLU A 143 17.43 -4.45 -14.47
N LEU A 144 16.24 -3.95 -14.18
CA LEU A 144 15.04 -4.75 -13.94
C LEU A 144 14.08 -4.67 -15.13
N LYS A 145 14.10 -5.71 -15.97
CA LYS A 145 13.07 -5.91 -16.99
C LYS A 145 11.77 -6.45 -16.35
N LEU A 146 11.09 -5.60 -15.60
CA LEU A 146 9.79 -5.93 -14.98
C LEU A 146 8.65 -5.35 -15.79
N ASN A 147 7.53 -6.08 -15.83
CA ASN A 147 6.34 -5.69 -16.58
C ASN A 147 5.57 -4.52 -15.93
N ASN A 148 5.82 -4.25 -14.64
CA ASN A 148 5.23 -3.14 -13.90
C ASN A 148 6.26 -2.56 -12.90
N PRO A 149 7.10 -1.59 -13.32
CA PRO A 149 8.14 -1.01 -12.48
C PRO A 149 7.54 -0.21 -11.31
N ASP A 150 6.49 0.55 -11.53
CA ASP A 150 5.88 1.43 -10.53
C ASP A 150 5.46 0.67 -9.26
N ALA A 151 4.73 -0.44 -9.42
CA ALA A 151 4.30 -1.27 -8.30
C ALA A 151 5.47 -1.94 -7.54
N PHE A 152 6.63 -2.11 -8.19
CA PHE A 152 7.82 -2.65 -7.55
C PHE A 152 8.51 -1.58 -6.68
N PHE A 153 8.63 -0.36 -7.20
CA PHE A 153 9.20 0.77 -6.47
C PHE A 153 8.30 1.21 -5.31
N ASP A 154 6.98 1.21 -5.46
CA ASP A 154 6.03 1.51 -4.38
C ASP A 154 6.16 0.53 -3.21
N ARG A 155 6.41 -0.76 -3.50
CA ARG A 155 6.65 -1.78 -2.48
C ARG A 155 7.98 -1.55 -1.76
N LEU A 156 9.03 -1.19 -2.50
CA LEU A 156 10.33 -0.87 -1.91
C LEU A 156 10.24 0.38 -1.03
N GLN A 157 9.54 1.42 -1.49
CA GLN A 157 9.30 2.65 -0.72
C GLN A 157 8.52 2.36 0.57
N SER A 158 7.46 1.53 0.49
CA SER A 158 6.69 1.07 1.66
C SER A 158 7.54 0.27 2.66
N GLN A 159 8.63 -0.35 2.20
CA GLN A 159 9.57 -1.12 3.02
C GLN A 159 10.77 -0.29 3.51
N GLY A 160 10.78 1.02 3.24
CA GLY A 160 11.80 1.96 3.74
C GLY A 160 12.94 2.25 2.77
N ALA A 161 12.81 1.91 1.48
CA ALA A 161 13.76 2.33 0.46
C ALA A 161 13.51 3.78 0.03
N VAL A 162 14.58 4.51 -0.26
CA VAL A 162 14.53 5.84 -0.87
C VAL A 162 14.47 5.66 -2.38
N VAL A 163 13.35 6.01 -3.00
CA VAL A 163 13.18 5.96 -4.46
C VAL A 163 13.43 7.35 -5.02
N ILE A 164 14.40 7.46 -5.93
CA ILE A 164 14.73 8.68 -6.67
C ILE A 164 14.23 8.50 -8.10
N ALA A 165 13.27 9.32 -8.51
CA ALA A 165 12.85 9.41 -9.90
C ALA A 165 13.82 10.32 -10.67
N THR A 166 14.51 9.76 -11.66
CA THR A 166 15.39 10.47 -12.58
C THR A 166 14.72 10.57 -13.96
N ASP A 167 15.09 11.56 -14.77
CA ASP A 167 14.58 11.72 -16.16
C ASP A 167 14.74 10.47 -17.03
N ALA A 168 15.76 9.65 -16.74
CA ALA A 168 16.06 8.42 -17.46
C ALA A 168 15.45 7.16 -16.84
N GLU A 169 15.36 7.08 -15.50
CA GLU A 169 14.96 5.84 -14.80
C GLU A 169 14.58 6.09 -13.32
N ARG A 170 13.82 5.18 -12.71
CA ARG A 170 13.63 5.13 -11.25
C ARG A 170 14.74 4.32 -10.58
N ILE A 171 15.32 4.88 -9.53
CA ILE A 171 16.39 4.25 -8.76
C ILE A 171 15.91 4.06 -7.33
N ALA A 172 15.87 2.81 -6.86
CA ALA A 172 15.64 2.50 -5.45
C ALA A 172 16.97 2.34 -4.74
N ILE A 173 17.11 2.98 -3.59
CA ILE A 173 18.31 2.95 -2.77
C ILE A 173 17.90 2.54 -1.36
N ASP A 174 18.67 1.65 -0.74
CA ASP A 174 18.47 1.34 0.68
C ASP A 174 18.73 2.59 1.55
N SER A 175 17.92 2.81 2.59
CA SER A 175 18.04 4.01 3.42
C SER A 175 19.41 4.11 4.09
N ASN A 176 19.96 3.00 4.59
CA ASN A 176 21.24 3.01 5.29
C ASN A 176 22.39 3.26 4.31
N PHE A 177 22.30 2.65 3.12
CA PHE A 177 23.25 2.89 2.03
C PHE A 177 23.24 4.35 1.56
N PHE A 178 22.05 4.94 1.44
CA PHE A 178 21.89 6.33 1.03
C PHE A 178 22.52 7.32 2.02
N ASP A 179 22.37 7.06 3.33
CA ASP A 179 22.96 7.89 4.37
C ASP A 179 24.49 7.81 4.40
N GLU A 180 25.06 6.61 4.25
CA GLU A 180 26.50 6.43 4.11
C GLU A 180 27.06 7.12 2.87
N PHE A 181 26.35 6.99 1.75
CA PHE A 181 26.68 7.62 0.49
C PHE A 181 26.67 9.15 0.61
N LYS A 182 25.65 9.73 1.25
CA LYS A 182 25.56 11.18 1.49
C LYS A 182 26.72 11.69 2.34
N LYS A 183 27.12 10.95 3.38
CA LYS A 183 28.30 11.29 4.21
C LYS A 183 29.59 11.26 3.39
N LYS A 184 29.78 10.23 2.57
CA LYS A 184 30.97 10.09 1.71
C LYS A 184 31.05 11.20 0.67
N ILE A 185 29.94 11.50 -0.01
CA ILE A 185 29.88 12.57 -1.00
C ILE A 185 30.23 13.94 -0.39
N THR A 186 29.70 14.23 0.80
CA THR A 186 30.02 15.49 1.50
C THR A 186 31.49 15.57 1.87
N SER A 187 32.13 14.41 2.11
CA SER A 187 33.54 14.30 2.46
C SER A 187 34.50 14.29 1.26
N ILE A 188 34.01 14.26 0.02
CA ILE A 188 34.86 14.28 -1.19
C ILE A 188 35.05 15.74 -1.64
N PRO A 189 36.26 16.32 -1.45
CA PRO A 189 36.54 17.70 -1.82
C PRO A 189 36.89 17.90 -3.30
N THR A 190 36.87 16.82 -4.09
CA THR A 190 37.28 16.86 -5.49
C THR A 190 36.07 16.80 -6.43
N ALA A 191 36.09 17.68 -7.43
CA ALA A 191 35.17 17.67 -8.57
C ALA A 191 35.47 16.55 -9.60
N ASP A 192 36.64 15.91 -9.48
CA ASP A 192 37.14 14.94 -10.44
C ASP A 192 36.60 13.54 -10.15
N GLU A 193 36.10 12.91 -11.20
CA GLU A 193 35.40 11.62 -11.17
C GLU A 193 36.35 10.48 -10.80
N MET A 194 37.59 10.54 -11.28
CA MET A 194 38.60 9.52 -10.98
C MET A 194 39.10 9.56 -9.53
N GLU A 195 39.10 10.74 -8.90
CA GLU A 195 39.43 10.85 -7.48
C GLU A 195 38.25 10.41 -6.62
N ALA A 196 37.02 10.78 -6.99
CA ALA A 196 35.81 10.33 -6.31
C ALA A 196 35.69 8.80 -6.30
N GLN A 197 36.11 8.13 -7.37
CA GLN A 197 36.15 6.66 -7.44
C GLN A 197 37.01 6.02 -6.34
N LYS A 198 38.06 6.69 -5.85
CA LYS A 198 38.92 6.15 -4.78
C LYS A 198 38.22 6.14 -3.41
N TYR A 199 37.24 7.03 -3.22
CA TYR A 199 36.50 7.17 -1.97
C TYR A 199 35.16 6.43 -1.97
N LEU A 200 34.68 6.01 -3.15
CA LEU A 200 33.39 5.36 -3.35
C LEU A 200 33.59 3.88 -3.69
N SER A 201 32.71 3.02 -3.15
CA SER A 201 32.64 1.63 -3.60
C SER A 201 32.11 1.55 -5.05
N LYS A 202 32.30 0.41 -5.71
CA LYS A 202 31.86 0.19 -7.10
C LYS A 202 30.36 0.50 -7.32
N GLN A 203 29.52 0.21 -6.33
CA GLN A 203 28.07 0.47 -6.40
C GLN A 203 27.73 1.94 -6.12
N GLU A 204 28.40 2.57 -5.15
CA GLU A 204 28.25 4.00 -4.85
C GLU A 204 28.74 4.88 -6.00
N TYR A 205 29.85 4.51 -6.64
CA TYR A 205 30.35 5.21 -7.82
C TYR A 205 29.38 5.13 -8.99
N LYS A 206 28.75 3.97 -9.19
CA LYS A 206 27.72 3.80 -10.23
C LYS A 206 26.50 4.68 -9.94
N LEU A 207 26.07 4.75 -8.68
CA LEU A 207 25.00 5.64 -8.25
C LEU A 207 25.40 7.11 -8.46
N PHE A 208 26.61 7.50 -8.08
CA PHE A 208 27.15 8.84 -8.27
C PHE A 208 27.20 9.26 -9.75
N GLN A 209 27.67 8.38 -10.64
CA GLN A 209 27.66 8.65 -12.08
C GLN A 209 26.24 8.89 -12.60
N ARG A 210 25.27 8.05 -12.19
CA ARG A 210 23.87 8.20 -12.61
C ARG A 210 23.25 9.49 -12.09
N LEU A 211 23.44 9.80 -10.81
CA LEU A 211 22.95 11.04 -10.20
C LEU A 211 23.57 12.30 -10.82
N ARG A 212 24.84 12.23 -11.23
CA ARG A 212 25.51 13.32 -11.92
C ARG A 212 25.00 13.48 -13.35
N GLN A 213 24.83 12.37 -14.08
CA GLN A 213 24.26 12.38 -15.43
C GLN A 213 22.85 12.97 -15.45
N SER A 214 22.08 12.73 -14.40
CA SER A 214 20.74 13.29 -14.23
C SER A 214 20.69 14.68 -13.61
N SER A 215 21.84 15.32 -13.38
CA SER A 215 21.93 16.64 -12.75
C SER A 215 21.27 16.71 -11.37
N ILE A 216 21.09 15.57 -10.68
CA ILE A 216 20.54 15.51 -9.31
C ILE A 216 21.59 15.91 -8.28
N ILE A 217 22.88 15.75 -8.61
CA ILE A 217 23.98 16.22 -7.78
C ILE A 217 24.84 17.23 -8.54
N TYR A 218 25.25 18.29 -7.84
CA TYR A 218 26.19 19.29 -8.33
C TYR A 218 27.37 19.42 -7.37
N PHE A 219 28.54 19.73 -7.92
CA PHE A 219 29.69 20.09 -7.11
C PHE A 219 29.60 21.56 -6.74
N ASP A 220 29.53 21.85 -5.43
CA ASP A 220 29.60 23.20 -4.94
C ASP A 220 31.07 23.60 -4.78
N ALA A 221 31.52 24.56 -5.59
CA ALA A 221 32.89 25.07 -5.58
C ALA A 221 33.22 25.88 -4.32
N GLU A 222 32.21 26.45 -3.63
CA GLU A 222 32.41 27.18 -2.38
C GLU A 222 32.59 26.22 -1.20
N SER A 223 31.74 25.21 -1.09
CA SER A 223 31.82 24.25 0.01
C SER A 223 32.73 23.05 -0.26
N LYS A 224 33.29 22.95 -1.49
CA LYS A 224 34.11 21.82 -1.96
C LYS A 224 33.48 20.49 -1.57
N SER A 225 32.21 20.34 -1.88
CA SER A 225 31.43 19.15 -1.52
C SER A 225 30.32 19.02 -2.53
N TRP A 226 29.92 17.79 -2.86
CA TRP A 226 28.76 17.66 -3.71
C TRP A 226 27.47 17.78 -2.91
N LYS A 227 26.49 18.47 -3.51
CA LYS A 227 25.17 18.69 -2.94
C LYS A 227 24.12 18.14 -3.89
N PHE A 228 23.00 17.73 -3.33
CA PHE A 228 21.82 17.37 -4.09
C PHE A 228 21.09 18.65 -4.51
N VAL A 229 20.63 18.70 -5.75
CA VAL A 229 19.69 19.72 -6.22
C VAL A 229 18.36 19.44 -5.52
N SER A 230 17.97 20.34 -4.62
CA SER A 230 16.68 20.30 -3.93
C SER A 230 15.58 20.93 -4.76
#